data_AF-A0A0N7LVT1-F1
#
_entry.id   AF-A0A0N7LVT1-F1
#
_cell.length_a   1.000
_cell.length_b   1.000
_cell.length_c   1.000
_cell.angle_alpha   90.00
_cell.angle_beta   90.00
_cell.angle_gamma   90.00
#
_symmetry.space_group_name_H-M   'P 1'
#
loop_
_entity.id
_entity.type
_entity.pdbx_description
1 polymer ?
#
loop_
_entity_poly.entity_id
_entity_poly.type
_entity_poly.pdbx_seq_one_letter_code
_entity_poly.pdbx_strand_id
1 'polypeptide(L)'
;MQDSTITANMVMTCNRTRKTNMSRQDDMPTALDLPMVDPLPEQTQKYFDICQDKLGLVPNVLKAHAFDIEKLNAFTALYNNIMLAESGLSKLEREMIAVVVSSENKCFYCLTAHGAAVRELSGDPALGEMLVMNYRVANLPARERAMLDFSVQLTKASATIEESDRQALRDVGFSERDIWDIANTAAFYNMTNRVASSLDMRPNPEYHAQNRG
;
A
#
# COMPACT_ATOMS: atom_id res chain seq x y z
N MET A 1 50.33 -12.24 29.97
CA MET A 1 50.21 -11.29 28.85
C MET A 1 49.86 -12.08 27.60
N GLN A 2 48.56 -12.34 27.38
CA GLN A 2 48.03 -13.00 26.20
C GLN A 2 46.77 -12.23 25.77
N ASP A 3 46.76 -11.86 24.50
CA ASP A 3 45.62 -11.55 23.63
C ASP A 3 44.69 -10.36 23.92
N SER A 4 45.27 -9.15 23.88
CA SER A 4 44.51 -7.94 23.50
C SER A 4 44.33 -7.79 21.98
N THR A 5 45.03 -8.59 21.16
CA THR A 5 45.00 -8.51 19.68
C THR A 5 43.87 -9.36 19.07
N ILE A 6 43.46 -10.46 19.71
CA ILE A 6 42.38 -11.33 19.23
C ILE A 6 40.99 -10.66 19.37
N THR A 7 40.78 -9.90 20.44
CA THR A 7 39.52 -9.18 20.70
C THR A 7 39.27 -8.04 19.71
N ALA A 8 40.32 -7.33 19.28
CA ALA A 8 40.19 -6.25 18.29
C ALA A 8 39.83 -6.77 16.88
N ASN A 9 40.41 -7.90 16.47
CA ASN A 9 40.09 -8.52 15.18
C ASN A 9 38.68 -9.11 15.14
N MET A 10 38.17 -9.65 16.25
CA MET A 10 36.81 -10.21 16.33
C MET A 10 35.72 -9.13 16.25
N VAL A 11 35.94 -7.97 16.89
CA VAL A 11 35.03 -6.81 16.83
C VAL A 11 35.03 -6.14 15.46
N MET A 12 36.20 -5.99 14.81
CA MET A 12 36.27 -5.47 13.44
C MET A 12 35.61 -6.40 12.41
N THR A 13 35.75 -7.71 12.55
CA THR A 13 35.13 -8.69 11.63
C THR A 13 33.61 -8.70 11.78
N CYS A 14 33.08 -8.56 13.00
CA CYS A 14 31.65 -8.40 13.29
C CYS A 14 31.08 -7.09 12.72
N ASN A 15 31.83 -5.99 12.79
CA ASN A 15 31.42 -4.70 12.21
C ASN A 15 31.49 -4.68 10.67
N ARG A 16 32.42 -5.42 10.05
CA ARG A 16 32.47 -5.57 8.58
C ARG A 16 31.30 -6.41 8.05
N THR A 17 30.96 -7.53 8.70
CA THR A 17 29.77 -8.33 8.33
C THR A 17 28.47 -7.58 8.56
N ARG A 18 28.35 -6.77 9.63
CA ARG A 18 27.21 -5.87 9.82
C ARG A 18 27.07 -4.82 8.72
N LYS A 19 28.16 -4.16 8.31
CA LYS A 19 28.11 -3.15 7.24
C LYS A 19 27.78 -3.73 5.87
N THR A 20 28.29 -4.93 5.53
CA THR A 20 27.96 -5.60 4.27
C THR A 20 26.55 -6.19 4.24
N ASN A 21 25.99 -6.59 5.40
CA ASN A 21 24.58 -6.99 5.50
C ASN A 21 23.63 -5.77 5.50
N MET A 22 23.99 -4.66 6.14
CA MET A 22 23.22 -3.42 6.08
C MET A 22 23.10 -2.88 4.65
N SER A 23 24.18 -2.90 3.87
CA SER A 23 24.12 -2.40 2.49
C SER A 23 23.26 -3.24 1.53
N ARG A 24 23.00 -4.52 1.85
CA ARG A 24 22.01 -5.33 1.13
C ARG A 24 20.60 -5.11 1.64
N GLN A 25 20.43 -4.87 2.94
CA GLN A 25 19.12 -4.59 3.55
C GLN A 25 18.54 -3.24 3.11
N ASP A 26 19.37 -2.24 2.85
CA ASP A 26 18.91 -0.90 2.43
C ASP A 26 18.25 -0.89 1.04
N ASP A 27 18.51 -1.89 0.18
CA ASP A 27 17.93 -2.01 -1.16
C ASP A 27 16.73 -2.98 -1.23
N MET A 28 16.43 -3.70 -0.13
CA MET A 28 15.34 -4.66 -0.11
C MET A 28 13.98 -3.97 0.10
N PRO A 29 12.91 -4.45 -0.55
CA PRO A 29 11.58 -3.83 -0.42
C PRO A 29 10.96 -4.02 0.97
N THR A 30 11.53 -4.91 1.81
CA THR A 30 11.08 -5.24 3.17
C THR A 30 12.29 -5.55 4.06
N ALA A 31 12.09 -5.65 5.38
CA ALA A 31 13.14 -6.07 6.30
C ALA A 31 13.49 -7.57 6.24
N LEU A 32 12.77 -8.37 5.43
CA LEU A 32 13.02 -9.80 5.28
C LEU A 32 14.05 -10.09 4.17
N ASP A 33 14.88 -11.10 4.40
CA ASP A 33 15.82 -11.64 3.41
C ASP A 33 15.09 -12.64 2.47
N LEU A 34 14.22 -12.09 1.63
CA LEU A 34 13.47 -12.82 0.61
C LEU A 34 13.77 -12.19 -0.76
N PRO A 35 14.91 -12.55 -1.39
CA PRO A 35 15.25 -12.03 -2.71
C PRO A 35 14.23 -12.52 -3.75
N MET A 36 14.04 -11.72 -4.80
CA MET A 36 13.21 -12.11 -5.93
C MET A 36 13.78 -13.36 -6.60
N VAL A 37 12.91 -14.13 -7.27
CA VAL A 37 13.36 -15.20 -8.15
C VAL A 37 14.23 -14.61 -9.26
N ASP A 38 15.40 -15.21 -9.50
CA ASP A 38 16.35 -14.80 -10.53
C ASP A 38 16.80 -16.03 -11.35
N PRO A 39 16.54 -16.08 -12.68
CA PRO A 39 15.83 -15.07 -13.46
C PRO A 39 14.32 -15.04 -13.17
N LEU A 40 13.70 -13.86 -13.29
CA LEU A 40 12.24 -13.74 -13.25
C LEU A 40 11.60 -14.49 -14.42
N PRO A 41 10.43 -15.13 -14.24
CA PRO A 41 9.66 -15.67 -15.35
C PRO A 41 9.30 -14.57 -16.36
N GLU A 42 9.26 -14.91 -17.65
CA GLU A 42 9.04 -13.96 -18.75
C GLU A 42 7.78 -13.09 -18.56
N GLN A 43 6.68 -13.68 -18.09
CA GLN A 43 5.44 -12.94 -17.86
C GLN A 43 5.56 -11.94 -16.71
N THR A 44 6.27 -12.31 -15.63
CA THR A 44 6.54 -11.42 -14.49
C THR A 44 7.46 -10.28 -14.91
N GLN A 45 8.50 -10.58 -15.69
CA GLN A 45 9.39 -9.56 -16.23
C GLN A 45 8.62 -8.54 -17.10
N LYS A 46 7.79 -9.02 -18.03
CA LYS A 46 6.93 -8.13 -18.85
C LYS A 46 6.00 -7.27 -18.01
N TYR A 47 5.45 -7.81 -16.92
CA TYR A 47 4.61 -7.04 -16.02
C TYR A 47 5.41 -5.92 -15.31
N PHE A 48 6.64 -6.21 -14.89
CA PHE A 48 7.53 -5.22 -14.27
C PHE A 48 7.95 -4.15 -15.29
N ASP A 49 8.23 -4.53 -16.53
CA ASP A 49 8.53 -3.58 -17.61
C ASP A 49 7.34 -2.64 -17.87
N ILE A 50 6.10 -3.17 -17.88
CA ILE A 50 4.88 -2.34 -18.01
C ILE A 50 4.74 -1.37 -16.83
N CYS A 51 5.05 -1.80 -15.59
CA CYS A 51 5.06 -0.90 -14.44
C CYS A 51 6.11 0.20 -14.61
N GLN A 52 7.31 -0.16 -15.03
CA GLN A 52 8.40 0.78 -15.28
C GLN A 52 8.01 1.82 -16.34
N ASP A 53 7.39 1.40 -17.44
CA ASP A 53 6.98 2.28 -18.54
C ASP A 53 5.84 3.23 -18.14
N LYS A 54 4.87 2.73 -17.37
CA LYS A 54 3.66 3.51 -17.00
C LYS A 54 3.82 4.36 -15.76
N LEU A 55 4.59 3.90 -14.79
CA LEU A 55 4.73 4.53 -13.47
C LEU A 55 6.11 5.18 -13.28
N GLY A 56 7.06 4.92 -14.19
CA GLY A 56 8.46 5.32 -14.02
C GLY A 56 9.20 4.50 -12.97
N LEU A 57 8.58 3.47 -12.39
CA LEU A 57 9.14 2.62 -11.34
C LEU A 57 8.44 1.26 -11.30
N VAL A 58 9.11 0.28 -10.68
CA VAL A 58 8.47 -0.96 -10.23
C VAL A 58 8.10 -0.83 -8.74
N PRO A 59 6.82 -0.85 -8.37
CA PRO A 59 6.40 -0.75 -6.98
C PRO A 59 7.04 -1.82 -6.09
N ASN A 60 7.59 -1.42 -4.95
CA ASN A 60 8.30 -2.33 -4.04
C ASN A 60 7.40 -3.44 -3.49
N VAL A 61 6.08 -3.26 -3.40
CA VAL A 61 5.13 -4.34 -3.07
C VAL A 61 5.19 -5.49 -4.07
N LEU A 62 5.42 -5.23 -5.36
CA LEU A 62 5.55 -6.28 -6.36
C LEU A 62 6.87 -7.04 -6.18
N LYS A 63 7.97 -6.31 -5.98
CA LYS A 63 9.28 -6.89 -5.68
C LYS A 63 9.23 -7.76 -4.42
N ALA A 64 8.52 -7.30 -3.39
CA ALA A 64 8.34 -8.03 -2.13
C ALA A 64 7.59 -9.36 -2.27
N HIS A 65 6.75 -9.51 -3.30
CA HIS A 65 6.06 -10.78 -3.59
C HIS A 65 6.84 -11.64 -4.59
N ALA A 66 7.79 -11.08 -5.35
CA ALA A 66 8.46 -11.77 -6.46
C ALA A 66 9.48 -12.85 -6.04
N PHE A 67 9.61 -13.14 -4.75
CA PHE A 67 10.28 -14.37 -4.27
C PHE A 67 9.41 -15.62 -4.50
N ASP A 68 8.09 -15.46 -4.63
CA ASP A 68 7.12 -16.54 -4.90
C ASP A 68 6.10 -16.06 -5.94
N ILE A 69 6.22 -16.58 -7.16
CA ILE A 69 5.45 -16.13 -8.33
C ILE A 69 3.97 -16.46 -8.20
N GLU A 70 3.60 -17.55 -7.52
CA GLU A 70 2.20 -17.86 -7.28
C GLU A 70 1.57 -16.85 -6.32
N LYS A 71 2.31 -16.42 -5.29
CA LYS A 71 1.86 -15.33 -4.40
C LYS A 71 1.75 -14.00 -5.12
N LEU A 72 2.72 -13.66 -5.97
CA LEU A 72 2.66 -12.45 -6.78
C LEU A 72 1.45 -12.45 -7.72
N ASN A 73 1.17 -13.57 -8.39
CA ASN A 73 0.02 -13.71 -9.27
C ASN A 73 -1.30 -13.57 -8.51
N ALA A 74 -1.43 -14.21 -7.35
CA ALA A 74 -2.63 -14.10 -6.52
C ALA A 74 -2.85 -12.65 -6.03
N PHE A 75 -1.80 -12.00 -5.55
CA PHE A 75 -1.84 -10.61 -5.08
C PHE A 75 -2.24 -9.65 -6.21
N THR A 76 -1.56 -9.73 -7.35
CA THR A 76 -1.82 -8.83 -8.49
C THR A 76 -3.18 -9.07 -9.13
N ALA A 77 -3.65 -10.32 -9.21
CA ALA A 77 -4.99 -10.62 -9.71
C ALA A 77 -6.08 -9.97 -8.84
N LEU A 78 -5.97 -10.09 -7.51
CA LEU A 78 -6.91 -9.47 -6.58
C LEU A 78 -6.82 -7.93 -6.64
N TYR A 79 -5.60 -7.38 -6.61
CA TYR A 79 -5.37 -5.94 -6.73
C TYR A 79 -5.99 -5.37 -8.02
N ASN A 80 -5.70 -5.99 -9.16
CA ASN A 80 -6.20 -5.53 -10.46
C ASN A 80 -7.73 -5.61 -10.54
N ASN A 81 -8.33 -6.65 -9.95
CA ASN A 81 -9.79 -6.78 -9.92
C ASN A 81 -10.43 -5.66 -9.09
N ILE A 82 -9.93 -5.41 -7.89
CA ILE A 82 -10.48 -4.38 -6.99
C ILE A 82 -10.21 -2.97 -7.53
N MET A 83 -8.97 -2.68 -7.91
CA MET A 83 -8.51 -1.30 -8.18
C MET A 83 -8.66 -0.87 -9.64
N LEU A 84 -8.69 -1.80 -10.60
CA LEU A 84 -8.63 -1.46 -12.03
C LEU A 84 -9.81 -1.98 -12.86
N ALA A 85 -10.53 -3.00 -12.41
CA ALA A 85 -11.68 -3.51 -13.14
C ALA A 85 -12.89 -2.55 -13.10
N GLU A 86 -13.90 -2.89 -13.89
CA GLU A 86 -15.18 -2.19 -13.93
C GLU A 86 -15.85 -2.19 -12.55
N SER A 87 -16.23 -1.00 -12.10
CA SER A 87 -16.85 -0.73 -10.81
C SER A 87 -17.69 0.55 -10.94
N GLY A 88 -18.74 0.67 -10.10
CA GLY A 88 -19.44 1.92 -9.91
C GLY A 88 -18.62 2.96 -9.12
N LEU A 89 -17.49 2.55 -8.55
CA LEU A 89 -16.49 3.43 -7.96
C LEU A 89 -15.46 3.85 -9.02
N SER A 90 -15.23 5.15 -9.10
CA SER A 90 -14.09 5.72 -9.82
C SER A 90 -12.76 5.20 -9.27
N LYS A 91 -11.69 5.36 -10.05
CA LYS A 91 -10.33 5.04 -9.57
C LYS A 91 -9.95 5.92 -8.38
N LEU A 92 -10.32 7.20 -8.42
CA LEU A 92 -10.08 8.13 -7.32
C LEU A 92 -10.80 7.69 -6.04
N GLU A 93 -12.08 7.35 -6.09
CA GLU A 93 -12.83 6.88 -4.91
C GLU A 93 -12.19 5.64 -4.26
N ARG A 94 -11.71 4.68 -5.06
CA ARG A 94 -10.99 3.50 -4.56
C ARG A 94 -9.67 3.87 -3.87
N GLU A 95 -8.92 4.82 -4.44
CA GLU A 95 -7.70 5.35 -3.82
C GLU A 95 -7.98 6.17 -2.56
N MET A 96 -9.09 6.90 -2.50
CA MET A 96 -9.53 7.60 -1.29
C MET A 96 -9.82 6.60 -0.15
N ILE A 97 -10.51 5.48 -0.44
CA ILE A 97 -10.71 4.38 0.52
C ILE A 97 -9.35 3.84 0.97
N ALA A 98 -8.43 3.57 0.03
CA ALA A 98 -7.10 3.07 0.32
C ALA A 98 -6.35 3.97 1.33
N VAL A 99 -6.37 5.29 1.10
CA VAL A 99 -5.70 6.26 1.95
C VAL A 99 -6.34 6.35 3.33
N VAL A 100 -7.67 6.43 3.45
CA VAL A 100 -8.30 6.55 4.78
C VAL A 100 -8.14 5.29 5.62
N VAL A 101 -8.25 4.10 5.02
CA VAL A 101 -7.97 2.84 5.72
C VAL A 101 -6.51 2.78 6.16
N SER A 102 -5.59 3.20 5.30
CA SER A 102 -4.15 3.24 5.60
C SER A 102 -3.80 4.28 6.67
N SER A 103 -4.55 5.38 6.76
CA SER A 103 -4.40 6.40 7.80
C SER A 103 -4.80 5.84 9.16
N GLU A 104 -5.97 5.19 9.23
CA GLU A 104 -6.45 4.57 10.47
C GLU A 104 -5.53 3.43 10.95
N ASN A 105 -4.94 2.68 10.01
CA ASN A 105 -3.95 1.63 10.30
C ASN A 105 -2.49 2.15 10.42
N LYS A 106 -2.24 3.44 10.18
CA LYS A 106 -0.89 4.06 10.19
C LYS A 106 0.14 3.36 9.30
N CYS A 107 -0.28 2.84 8.15
CA CYS A 107 0.61 2.09 7.25
C CYS A 107 1.47 3.03 6.38
N PHE A 108 2.77 3.12 6.68
CA PHE A 108 3.70 4.02 5.98
C PHE A 108 3.79 3.77 4.47
N TYR A 109 3.92 2.50 4.04
CA TYR A 109 3.97 2.14 2.63
C TYR A 109 2.72 2.61 1.88
N CYS A 110 1.55 2.19 2.37
CA CYS A 110 0.29 2.42 1.68
C CYS A 110 -0.10 3.90 1.69
N LEU A 111 0.12 4.62 2.79
CA LEU A 111 -0.10 6.07 2.85
C LEU A 111 0.76 6.83 1.83
N THR A 112 2.01 6.41 1.67
CA THR A 112 2.93 7.08 0.74
C THR A 112 2.52 6.82 -0.71
N ALA A 113 2.30 5.55 -1.08
CA ALA A 113 1.97 5.16 -2.45
C ALA A 113 0.56 5.62 -2.89
N HIS A 114 -0.47 5.31 -2.08
CA HIS A 114 -1.86 5.66 -2.42
C HIS A 114 -2.15 7.14 -2.19
N GLY A 115 -1.43 7.81 -1.28
CA GLY A 115 -1.43 9.27 -1.19
C GLY A 115 -0.96 9.91 -2.49
N ALA A 116 0.12 9.40 -3.10
CA ALA A 116 0.58 9.87 -4.41
C ALA A 116 -0.46 9.65 -5.52
N ALA A 117 -1.15 8.50 -5.50
CA ALA A 117 -2.23 8.19 -6.44
C ALA A 117 -3.45 9.12 -6.28
N VAL A 118 -3.87 9.43 -5.05
CA VAL A 118 -4.93 10.41 -4.80
C VAL A 118 -4.56 11.77 -5.36
N ARG A 119 -3.32 12.25 -5.11
CA ARG A 119 -2.86 13.55 -5.65
C ARG A 119 -2.86 13.55 -7.18
N GLU A 120 -2.44 12.45 -7.80
CA GLU A 120 -2.45 12.31 -9.26
C GLU A 120 -3.87 12.36 -9.84
N LEU A 121 -4.75 11.50 -9.34
CA LEU A 121 -6.07 11.27 -9.92
C LEU A 121 -7.04 12.43 -9.67
N SER A 122 -6.86 13.15 -8.56
CA SER A 122 -7.66 14.33 -8.24
C SER A 122 -7.12 15.61 -8.89
N GLY A 123 -5.83 15.66 -9.22
CA GLY A 123 -5.16 16.91 -9.53
C GLY A 123 -5.09 17.90 -8.36
N ASP A 124 -5.42 17.44 -7.14
CA ASP A 124 -5.44 18.23 -5.91
C ASP A 124 -4.46 17.64 -4.88
N PRO A 125 -3.24 18.20 -4.78
CA PRO A 125 -2.26 17.77 -3.79
C PRO A 125 -2.77 17.88 -2.35
N ALA A 126 -3.60 18.88 -2.04
CA ALA A 126 -4.12 19.11 -0.69
C ALA A 126 -5.14 18.04 -0.30
N LEU A 127 -5.95 17.53 -1.24
CA LEU A 127 -6.85 16.41 -0.98
C LEU A 127 -6.07 15.19 -0.47
N GLY A 128 -4.97 14.83 -1.13
CA GLY A 128 -4.11 13.71 -0.69
C GLY A 128 -3.67 13.87 0.77
N GLU A 129 -3.18 15.06 1.14
CA GLU A 129 -2.75 15.33 2.51
C GLU A 129 -3.90 15.33 3.52
N MET A 130 -5.05 15.91 3.16
CA MET A 130 -6.24 15.90 4.01
C MET A 130 -6.69 14.46 4.30
N LEU A 131 -6.73 13.58 3.30
CA LEU A 131 -7.11 12.17 3.51
C LEU A 131 -6.09 11.41 4.35
N VAL A 132 -4.78 11.67 4.16
CA VAL A 132 -3.70 11.08 4.96
C VAL A 132 -3.81 11.50 6.44
N MET A 133 -4.05 12.78 6.70
CA MET A 133 -3.98 13.34 8.06
C MET A 133 -5.31 13.24 8.81
N ASN A 134 -6.41 13.63 8.19
CA ASN A 134 -7.76 13.55 8.75
C ASN A 134 -8.81 13.81 7.65
N TYR A 135 -9.33 12.77 7.00
CA TYR A 135 -10.29 12.93 5.90
C TYR A 135 -11.52 13.78 6.23
N ARG A 136 -11.86 13.94 7.52
CA ARG A 136 -13.02 14.73 7.98
C ARG A 136 -12.88 16.22 7.71
N VAL A 137 -11.67 16.72 7.47
CA VAL A 137 -11.44 18.13 7.11
C VAL A 137 -11.58 18.40 5.61
N ALA A 138 -11.59 17.34 4.79
CA ALA A 138 -11.80 17.48 3.36
C ALA A 138 -13.26 17.87 3.08
N ASN A 139 -13.44 18.87 2.20
CA ASN A 139 -14.76 19.30 1.76
C ASN A 139 -15.30 18.34 0.69
N LEU A 140 -15.81 17.20 1.13
CA LEU A 140 -16.27 16.12 0.27
C LEU A 140 -17.79 16.19 0.02
N PRO A 141 -18.26 15.83 -1.18
CA PRO A 141 -19.66 15.51 -1.41
C PRO A 141 -20.17 14.43 -0.44
N ALA A 142 -21.47 14.47 -0.12
CA ALA A 142 -22.09 13.53 0.82
C ALA A 142 -21.86 12.06 0.46
N ARG A 143 -21.86 11.74 -0.84
CA ARG A 143 -21.57 10.40 -1.37
C ARG A 143 -20.17 9.91 -0.97
N GLU A 144 -19.14 10.68 -1.28
CA GLU A 144 -17.75 10.33 -0.94
C GLU A 144 -17.55 10.30 0.57
N ARG A 145 -18.14 11.25 1.31
CA ARG A 145 -18.05 11.27 2.78
C ARG A 145 -18.62 10.00 3.40
N ALA A 146 -19.82 9.56 3.00
CA ALA A 146 -20.45 8.35 3.52
C ALA A 146 -19.63 7.09 3.21
N MET A 147 -19.05 7.00 2.01
CA MET A 147 -18.14 5.92 1.61
C MET A 147 -16.92 5.82 2.53
N LEU A 148 -16.28 6.96 2.83
CA LEU A 148 -15.12 6.99 3.72
C LEU A 148 -15.50 6.72 5.18
N ASP A 149 -16.62 7.26 5.66
CA ASP A 149 -17.14 6.98 7.01
C ASP A 149 -17.40 5.47 7.21
N PHE A 150 -18.05 4.81 6.23
CA PHE A 150 -18.25 3.36 6.26
C PHE A 150 -16.93 2.58 6.24
N SER A 151 -15.98 2.98 5.38
CA SER A 151 -14.66 2.34 5.28
C SER A 151 -13.85 2.44 6.58
N VAL A 152 -13.95 3.57 7.28
CA VAL A 152 -13.32 3.79 8.59
C VAL A 152 -14.02 2.96 9.68
N GLN A 153 -15.35 2.89 9.68
CA GLN A 153 -16.09 2.05 10.63
C GLN A 153 -15.72 0.57 10.44
N LEU A 154 -15.68 0.08 9.19
CA LEU A 154 -15.28 -1.29 8.87
C LEU A 154 -13.85 -1.57 9.35
N THR A 155 -12.94 -0.61 9.22
CA THR A 155 -11.54 -0.74 9.65
C THR A 155 -11.40 -0.83 11.17
N LYS A 156 -12.19 -0.04 11.92
CA LYS A 156 -12.09 0.03 13.39
C LYS A 156 -12.92 -1.02 14.11
N ALA A 157 -14.09 -1.35 13.57
CA ALA A 157 -15.15 -2.05 14.28
C ALA A 157 -16.07 -2.82 13.32
N SER A 158 -15.51 -3.62 12.40
CA SER A 158 -16.30 -4.39 11.42
C SER A 158 -17.43 -5.24 12.03
N ALA A 159 -17.24 -5.74 13.25
CA ALA A 159 -18.24 -6.54 13.97
C ALA A 159 -19.50 -5.74 14.37
N THR A 160 -19.47 -4.41 14.32
CA THR A 160 -20.61 -3.55 14.64
C THR A 160 -21.38 -3.09 13.39
N ILE A 161 -21.00 -3.55 12.19
CA ILE A 161 -21.66 -3.14 10.96
C ILE A 161 -23.06 -3.76 10.90
N GLU A 162 -24.07 -2.92 10.78
CA GLU A 162 -25.48 -3.30 10.72
C GLU A 162 -26.13 -2.83 9.40
N GLU A 163 -27.43 -3.11 9.23
CA GLU A 163 -28.17 -2.72 8.03
C GLU A 163 -28.28 -1.20 7.87
N SER A 164 -28.33 -0.46 8.98
CA SER A 164 -28.34 1.01 8.95
C SER A 164 -27.11 1.60 8.28
N ASP A 165 -25.94 0.98 8.44
CA ASP A 165 -24.70 1.45 7.82
C ASP A 165 -24.73 1.26 6.29
N ARG A 166 -25.26 0.12 5.84
CA ARG A 166 -25.48 -0.15 4.40
C ARG A 166 -26.57 0.77 3.84
N GLN A 167 -27.63 1.02 4.61
CA GLN A 167 -28.71 1.91 4.20
C GLN A 167 -28.21 3.34 4.02
N ALA A 168 -27.35 3.85 4.91
CA ALA A 168 -26.75 5.18 4.77
C ALA A 168 -25.96 5.35 3.45
N LEU A 169 -25.33 4.28 2.94
CA LEU A 169 -24.70 4.28 1.62
C LEU A 169 -25.74 4.34 0.49
N ARG A 170 -26.84 3.60 0.60
CA ARG A 170 -27.94 3.64 -0.39
C ARG A 170 -28.60 5.01 -0.46
N ASP A 171 -28.75 5.68 0.68
CA ASP A 171 -29.38 6.99 0.78
C ASP A 171 -28.59 8.08 0.01
N VAL A 172 -27.28 7.87 -0.20
CA VAL A 172 -26.42 8.71 -1.04
C VAL A 172 -26.16 8.12 -2.44
N GLY A 173 -26.96 7.12 -2.83
CA GLY A 173 -27.02 6.57 -4.17
C GLY A 173 -26.02 5.44 -4.48
N PHE A 174 -25.38 4.81 -3.50
CA PHE A 174 -24.58 3.61 -3.76
C PHE A 174 -25.48 2.40 -4.02
N SER A 175 -25.18 1.63 -5.06
CA SER A 175 -25.84 0.35 -5.35
C SER A 175 -25.33 -0.77 -4.45
N GLU A 176 -26.03 -1.92 -4.41
CA GLU A 176 -25.52 -3.13 -3.73
C GLU A 176 -24.12 -3.54 -4.22
N ARG A 177 -23.89 -3.39 -5.53
CA ARG A 177 -22.58 -3.68 -6.13
C ARG A 177 -21.52 -2.69 -5.65
N ASP A 178 -21.87 -1.41 -5.53
CA ASP A 178 -20.92 -0.41 -5.03
C ASP A 178 -20.58 -0.67 -3.57
N ILE A 179 -21.56 -1.02 -2.74
CA ILE A 179 -21.34 -1.36 -1.31
C ILE A 179 -20.38 -2.56 -1.19
N TRP A 180 -20.55 -3.58 -2.05
CA TRP A 180 -19.62 -4.70 -2.13
C TRP A 180 -18.20 -4.24 -2.50
N ASP A 181 -18.05 -3.38 -3.50
CA ASP A 181 -16.76 -2.87 -3.95
C ASP A 181 -16.09 -1.99 -2.89
N ILE A 182 -16.85 -1.14 -2.16
CA ILE A 182 -16.36 -0.34 -1.03
C ILE A 182 -15.81 -1.28 0.06
N ALA A 183 -16.60 -2.27 0.48
CA ALA A 183 -16.22 -3.20 1.53
C ALA A 183 -14.97 -4.02 1.15
N ASN A 184 -14.89 -4.51 -0.09
CA ASN A 184 -13.74 -5.29 -0.56
C ASN A 184 -12.49 -4.43 -0.72
N THR A 185 -12.62 -3.18 -1.19
CA THR A 185 -11.50 -2.24 -1.23
C THR A 185 -10.96 -1.98 0.18
N ALA A 186 -11.84 -1.65 1.13
CA ALA A 186 -11.45 -1.41 2.51
C ALA A 186 -10.86 -2.66 3.20
N ALA A 187 -11.42 -3.85 2.96
CA ALA A 187 -10.90 -5.11 3.48
C ALA A 187 -9.53 -5.47 2.89
N PHE A 188 -9.35 -5.28 1.59
CA PHE A 188 -8.07 -5.48 0.92
C PHE A 188 -6.98 -4.58 1.50
N TYR A 189 -7.27 -3.29 1.72
CA TYR A 189 -6.31 -2.41 2.38
C TYR A 189 -6.07 -2.74 3.84
N ASN A 190 -7.07 -3.25 4.57
CA ASN A 190 -6.85 -3.81 5.89
C ASN A 190 -5.86 -4.99 5.87
N MET A 191 -5.90 -5.85 4.85
CA MET A 191 -4.91 -6.91 4.66
C MET A 191 -3.54 -6.34 4.29
N THR A 192 -3.44 -5.53 3.24
CA THR A 192 -2.14 -5.04 2.73
C THR A 192 -1.43 -4.14 3.72
N ASN A 193 -2.17 -3.33 4.50
CA ASN A 193 -1.61 -2.52 5.57
C ASN A 193 -0.93 -3.38 6.65
N ARG A 194 -1.57 -4.49 7.04
CA ARG A 194 -1.03 -5.42 8.04
C ARG A 194 0.22 -6.11 7.50
N VAL A 195 0.18 -6.59 6.26
CA VAL A 195 1.34 -7.19 5.60
C VAL A 195 2.50 -6.19 5.51
N ALA A 196 2.28 -5.02 4.92
CA ALA A 196 3.32 -4.01 4.73
C ALA A 196 3.93 -3.55 6.06
N SER A 197 3.10 -3.27 7.07
CA SER A 197 3.59 -2.82 8.38
C SER A 197 4.33 -3.93 9.12
N SER A 198 3.87 -5.18 9.03
CA SER A 198 4.52 -6.32 9.70
C SER A 198 5.90 -6.65 9.13
N LEU A 199 6.14 -6.32 7.86
CA LEU A 199 7.36 -6.64 7.12
C LEU A 199 8.29 -5.44 6.94
N ASP A 200 7.95 -4.28 7.52
CA ASP A 200 8.65 -3.00 7.30
C ASP A 200 8.83 -2.70 5.80
N MET A 201 7.74 -2.84 5.04
CA MET A 201 7.77 -2.62 3.59
C MET A 201 8.04 -1.15 3.27
N ARG A 202 9.05 -0.88 2.43
CA ARG A 202 9.50 0.47 2.10
C ARG A 202 8.85 0.96 0.80
N PRO A 203 8.11 2.10 0.82
CA PRO A 203 7.61 2.68 -0.42
C PRO A 203 8.78 3.15 -1.28
N ASN A 204 8.57 3.13 -2.59
CA ASN A 204 9.52 3.73 -3.52
C ASN A 204 9.72 5.23 -3.18
N PRO A 205 10.96 5.74 -3.09
CA PRO A 205 11.22 7.13 -2.73
C PRO A 205 10.52 8.16 -3.63
N GLU A 206 10.31 7.82 -4.90
CA GLU A 206 9.66 8.63 -5.92
C GLU A 206 8.26 9.08 -5.50
N TYR A 207 7.50 8.22 -4.80
CA TYR A 207 6.14 8.55 -4.34
C TYR A 207 6.09 9.75 -3.38
N HIS A 208 7.17 10.03 -2.66
CA HIS A 208 7.21 11.17 -1.74
C HIS A 208 7.12 12.51 -2.48
N ALA A 209 7.72 12.62 -3.66
CA ALA A 209 7.84 13.86 -4.44
C ALA A 209 6.78 14.00 -5.54
N GLN A 210 6.12 12.91 -5.94
CA GLN A 210 5.14 12.93 -7.03
C GLN A 210 3.89 13.76 -6.72
N ASN A 211 3.41 14.50 -7.73
CA ASN A 211 2.12 15.18 -7.75
C ASN A 211 1.91 16.16 -6.58
N ARG A 212 2.91 17.00 -6.28
CA ARG A 212 2.90 17.94 -5.15
C ARG A 212 2.46 19.38 -5.49
N GLY A 213 2.37 19.72 -6.78
CA GLY A 213 2.14 21.09 -7.26
C GLY A 213 3.40 21.77 -7.77
#